data_AF-A0A0M0BT39-F1
#
_entry.id   AF-A0A0M0BT39-F1
#
_cell.length_a   1.000
_cell.length_b   1.000
_cell.length_c   1.000
_cell.angle_alpha   90.00
_cell.angle_beta   90.00
_cell.angle_gamma   90.00
#
_symmetry.space_group_name_H-M   'P 1'
#
loop_
_entity.id
_entity.type
_entity.pdbx_description
1 polymer ?
#
loop_
_entity_poly.entity_id
_entity_poly.type
_entity_poly.pdbx_seq_one_letter_code
_entity_poly.pdbx_strand_id
1 'polypeptide(L)' 'MKEQGLKPEAFKYHLQAFDYGMPPHAGWAIGLERLTMMLTGKKNIREVTFYPRDRDRLTP' A
#
# COMPACT_ATOMS: atom_id res chain seq x y z
N MET A 1 6.05 2.58 16.98
CA MET A 1 7.31 2.69 16.19
C MET A 1 8.51 2.10 16.93
N LYS A 2 8.92 2.64 18.10
CA LYS A 2 10.06 2.10 18.87
C LYS A 2 9.89 0.64 19.28
N GLU A 3 8.70 0.27 19.75
CA GLU A 3 8.35 -1.13 20.09
C GLU A 3 8.38 -2.07 18.86
N GLN A 4 8.16 -1.54 17.66
CA GLN A 4 8.23 -2.29 16.40
C GLN A 4 9.64 -2.27 15.78
N GLY A 5 10.65 -1.74 16.49
CA GLY A 5 12.03 -1.64 16.01
C GLY A 5 12.26 -0.57 14.92
N LEU A 6 11.28 0.31 14.69
CA LEU A 6 11.37 1.37 13.68
C LEU A 6 12.03 2.63 14.26
N LYS A 7 12.90 3.28 13.47
CA LYS A 7 13.56 4.54 13.82
C LYS A 7 12.62 5.74 13.56
N PRO A 8 12.10 6.44 14.59
CA PRO A 8 11.14 7.53 14.38
C PRO A 8 11.70 8.70 13.56
N GLU A 9 13.01 8.91 13.60
CA GLU A 9 13.70 10.00 12.90
C GLU A 9 13.53 9.90 11.37
N ALA A 10 13.44 8.67 10.84
CA ALA A 10 13.21 8.44 9.41
C ALA A 10 11.81 8.89 8.95
N PHE A 11 10.86 9.04 9.87
CA PHE A 11 9.47 9.43 9.60
C PHE A 11 9.15 10.85 10.09
N LYS A 12 10.17 11.64 10.47
CA LYS A 12 10.00 12.98 11.06
C LYS A 12 9.02 13.85 10.28
N TYR A 13 9.15 13.89 8.95
CA TYR A 13 8.26 14.68 8.09
C TYR A 13 6.78 14.29 8.21
N HIS A 14 6.49 12.99 8.28
CA HIS A 14 5.12 12.49 8.43
C HIS A 14 4.59 12.74 9.84
N LEU A 15 5.40 12.53 10.87
CA LEU A 15 5.00 12.65 12.27
C LEU A 15 4.71 14.11 12.69
N GLN A 16 5.41 15.09 12.12
CA GLN A 16 5.19 16.52 12.40
C GLN A 16 3.76 16.98 12.11
N ALA A 17 3.06 16.34 11.17
CA ALA A 17 1.67 16.67 10.86
C ALA A 17 0.71 16.41 12.03
N PHE A 18 1.07 15.50 12.94
CA PHE A 18 0.23 15.11 14.08
C PHE A 18 0.34 16.09 15.26
N ASP A 19 1.40 16.90 15.33
CA ASP A 19 1.67 17.84 16.43
C ASP A 19 0.67 19.01 16.48
N TYR A 20 -0.05 19.27 15.38
CA TYR A 20 -0.98 20.39 15.23
C TYR A 20 -2.46 20.02 15.49
N GLY A 21 -2.73 18.97 16.25
CA GLY A 21 -4.09 18.59 16.65
C GLY A 21 -4.83 17.73 15.63
N MET A 22 -4.18 16.67 15.15
CA MET A 22 -4.79 15.71 14.22
C MET A 22 -6.01 15.01 14.87
N PRO A 23 -7.20 15.04 14.25
CA PRO A 23 -8.36 14.34 14.78
C PRO A 23 -8.16 12.81 14.73
N PRO A 24 -8.87 12.05 15.58
CA PRO A 24 -8.88 10.60 15.48
C PRO A 24 -9.42 10.18 14.12
N HIS A 25 -8.63 9.43 13.36
CA HIS A 25 -8.97 8.97 12.03
C HIS A 25 -8.67 7.48 11.88
N ALA A 26 -9.42 6.84 10.99
CA ALA A 26 -9.20 5.48 10.56
C ALA A 26 -9.41 5.42 9.04
N GLY A 27 -8.85 4.39 8.41
CA GLY A 27 -8.98 4.19 6.98
C GLY A 27 -8.73 2.74 6.62
N TRP A 28 -9.12 2.39 5.41
CA TRP A 28 -8.83 1.09 4.82
C TRP A 28 -8.51 1.29 3.34
N ALA A 29 -7.81 0.33 2.76
CA ALA A 29 -7.43 0.35 1.36
C ALA A 29 -7.74 -1.00 0.73
N ILE A 30 -8.00 -0.97 -0.58
CA ILE A 30 -8.24 -2.16 -1.40
C ILE A 30 -7.29 -2.13 -2.57
N GLY A 31 -6.65 -3.26 -2.88
CA GLY A 31 -5.93 -3.44 -4.13
C GLY A 31 -6.91 -3.72 -5.26
N LEU A 32 -6.99 -2.82 -6.25
CA LEU A 32 -7.92 -2.93 -7.37
C LEU A 32 -7.75 -4.24 -8.14
N GLU A 33 -6.52 -4.62 -8.46
CA GLU A 33 -6.21 -5.85 -9.19
C GLU A 33 -6.59 -7.08 -8.38
N ARG A 34 -6.39 -7.05 -7.05
CA ARG A 34 -6.80 -8.15 -6.16
C ARG A 34 -8.33 -8.25 -6.07
N LEU A 35 -9.03 -7.13 -6.00
CA LEU A 35 -10.49 -7.11 -6.03
C LEU A 35 -11.00 -7.70 -7.35
N THR A 36 -10.47 -7.26 -8.50
CA THR A 36 -10.83 -7.80 -9.81
C THR A 36 -10.52 -9.28 -9.92
N MET A 37 -9.38 -9.74 -9.38
CA MET A 37 -9.02 -11.16 -9.35
C MET A 37 -10.06 -12.01 -8.61
N MET A 38 -10.53 -11.53 -7.45
CA MET A 38 -11.59 -12.21 -6.69
C MET A 38 -12.93 -12.19 -7.44
N LEU A 39 -13.31 -11.06 -8.03
CA LEU A 39 -14.57 -10.92 -8.79
C LEU A 39 -14.62 -11.80 -10.05
N THR A 40 -13.48 -12.01 -10.69
CA THR A 40 -13.36 -12.77 -11.95
C THR A 40 -12.94 -14.22 -11.75
N GLY A 41 -12.67 -14.65 -10.51
CA GLY A 41 -12.22 -16.02 -10.19
C GLY A 41 -10.84 -16.38 -10.75
N LYS A 42 -10.02 -15.38 -11.10
CA LYS A 42 -8.68 -15.62 -11.67
C LYS A 42 -7.71 -16.07 -10.59
N LYS A 43 -6.74 -16.91 -10.96
CA LYS A 43 -5.74 -17.46 -10.02
C LYS A 43 -4.44 -16.67 -10.00
N ASN A 44 -4.21 -15.81 -11.00
CA ASN A 44 -3.01 -15.00 -11.11
C ASN A 44 -3.36 -13.53 -11.33
N ILE A 45 -2.77 -12.65 -10.51
CA ILE A 45 -3.02 -11.19 -10.56
C ILE A 45 -2.60 -10.58 -11.91
N ARG A 46 -1.64 -11.21 -12.62
CA ARG A 46 -1.21 -10.78 -13.95
C ARG A 46 -2.31 -10.91 -15.01
N GLU A 47 -3.31 -11.77 -14.80
CA GLU A 47 -4.45 -11.93 -15.73
C GLU A 47 -5.45 -10.78 -15.64
N VAL A 48 -5.42 -10.01 -14.55
CA VAL A 48 -6.31 -8.87 -14.30
C VAL A 48 -5.55 -7.54 -14.24
N THR A 49 -4.29 -7.54 -14.64
CA THR A 49 -3.43 -6.35 -14.73
C THR A 49 -3.10 -6.10 -16.19
N PHE A 50 -3.36 -4.88 -16.69
CA PHE A 50 -3.18 -4.57 -18.10
C PHE A 50 -1.70 -4.63 -18.55
N TYR A 51 -0.81 -4.00 -17.78
CA TYR A 51 0.65 -4.12 -17.94
C TYR A 51 1.25 -4.62 -16.62
N PRO A 52 1.39 -5.95 -16.42
CA PRO A 52 1.88 -6.48 -15.17
C PRO A 52 3.35 -6.09 -14.94
N ARG A 53 3.61 -5.48 -13.78
CA ARG A 53 4.96 -5.14 -13.31
C ARG A 53 5.38 -6.11 -12.22
N ASP A 54 6.57 -6.65 -12.37
CA ASP A 54 7.22 -7.43 -11.34
C ASP A 54 8.72 -7.10 -11.34
N ARG A 55 9.47 -7.76 -10.45
CA ARG A 55 10.92 -7.52 -10.32
C ARG A 55 11.67 -7.82 -11.62
N ASP A 56 11.18 -8.76 -12.42
CA ASP A 56 11.88 -9.32 -13.57
C ASP A 56 11.27 -8.82 -14.91
N ARG A 57 10.14 -8.10 -14.88
CA ARG A 57 9.41 -7.54 -16.03
C ARG A 57 9.14 -6.04 -15.83
N LEU A 58 9.88 -5.25 -16.61
CA LEU A 58 9.80 -3.78 -16.62
C LEU A 58 9.23 -3.22 -17.93
N THR A 59 8.95 -4.07 -18.93
CA THR A 59 8.47 -3.64 -20.24
C THR A 59 7.29 -4.49 -20.73
N PRO A 60 6.28 -3.88 -21.39
CA PRO A 60 5.96 -2.45 -21.34
C PRO A 60 5.74 -1.93 -19.91
#